data_AF-A0A4Z1T2I0-F1
#
_entry.id   AF-A0A4Z1T2I0-F1
#
_cell.length_a   1.000
_cell.length_b   1.000
_cell.length_c   1.000
_cell.angle_alpha   90.00
_cell.angle_beta   90.00
_cell.angle_gamma   90.00
#
_symmetry.space_group_name_H-M   'P 1'
#
loop_
_entity.id
_entity.type
_entity.pdbx_description
1 polymer ?
#
loop_
_entity_poly.entity_id
_entity_poly.type
_entity_poly.pdbx_seq_one_letter_code
_entity_poly.pdbx_strand_id
1 'polypeptide(L)'
;MEPGRPAMLGTIDRSSGRAVPEIDVLEGSVEVKNARVLSCTEGETSGNCKAGSCLDLGTLGKVCKECATTTEAPIDGTCSSTVGSNTCSNGVCTACTGTYFLFYGGCYNQASGGEGAALCSAASNGQCSERADTATGIFVKGSKDAPTGLYTCDDETNGVENCKTCTSPATNKPKCNACRTGFLPDQDKSECIQSSLQHCLLVTDADTCEDGCKTCDSSGCSECLEGHHSSSSSPVVCTKCVLPNCGSYPDSKDVCTTCLNGFQGYMDAIGPACGGEEASTSTPRRAVGLPSSGQVVGSGWMPRVSDGGLSGRLVKVDV
;
A
#
# COMPACT_ATOMS: atom_id res chain seq x y z
N MET A 1 -87.99 -58.77 3.63
CA MET A 1 -87.21 -59.70 2.79
C MET A 1 -86.50 -58.86 1.73
N GLU A 2 -85.31 -59.30 1.32
CA GLU A 2 -84.40 -58.67 0.34
C GLU A 2 -83.71 -57.32 0.66
N PRO A 3 -82.52 -57.06 0.10
CA PRO A 3 -81.60 -56.00 0.55
C PRO A 3 -81.25 -54.93 -0.51
N GLY A 4 -80.87 -53.73 -0.05
CA GLY A 4 -80.35 -52.65 -0.91
C GLY A 4 -79.26 -51.82 -0.21
N ARG A 5 -78.08 -51.75 -0.83
CA ARG A 5 -76.91 -50.91 -0.46
C ARG A 5 -77.20 -49.39 -0.58
N PRO A 6 -76.31 -48.48 -0.10
CA PRO A 6 -75.38 -48.59 1.05
C PRO A 6 -75.22 -47.29 1.89
N ALA A 7 -74.39 -47.39 2.94
CA ALA A 7 -73.41 -46.39 3.39
C ALA A 7 -73.84 -45.02 3.99
N MET A 8 -73.53 -44.92 5.29
CA MET A 8 -72.84 -43.80 5.96
C MET A 8 -73.58 -42.46 6.12
N LEU A 9 -74.14 -42.33 7.33
CA LEU A 9 -74.69 -41.11 7.91
C LEU A 9 -73.59 -40.04 8.12
N GLY A 10 -73.79 -38.85 7.57
CA GLY A 10 -72.95 -37.69 7.87
C GLY A 10 -73.55 -36.83 8.98
N THR A 11 -72.72 -36.42 9.93
CA THR A 11 -72.90 -35.19 10.73
C THR A 11 -71.55 -34.51 10.90
N ILE A 12 -71.40 -33.32 10.33
CA ILE A 12 -70.21 -32.47 10.42
C ILE A 12 -70.59 -31.24 11.23
N ASP A 13 -69.98 -31.05 12.41
CA ASP A 13 -69.63 -29.71 12.92
C ASP A 13 -68.60 -29.83 14.06
N ARG A 14 -67.71 -28.82 14.15
CA ARG A 14 -66.77 -28.50 15.27
C ARG A 14 -65.62 -29.49 15.55
N SER A 15 -64.42 -29.03 15.92
CA SER A 15 -63.77 -27.71 15.74
C SER A 15 -62.27 -27.86 16.09
N SER A 16 -61.41 -27.14 15.37
CA SER A 16 -60.12 -26.58 15.85
C SER A 16 -59.18 -27.45 16.71
N GLY A 17 -58.08 -27.95 16.14
CA GLY A 17 -56.94 -28.44 16.92
C GLY A 17 -55.77 -29.01 16.12
N ARG A 18 -54.75 -28.18 15.85
CA ARG A 18 -53.45 -28.54 15.23
C ARG A 18 -53.50 -29.06 13.78
N ALA A 19 -53.70 -28.13 12.85
CA ALA A 19 -52.81 -28.15 11.68
C ALA A 19 -51.39 -27.78 12.16
N VAL A 20 -50.39 -28.52 11.68
CA VAL A 20 -49.00 -28.05 11.73
C VAL A 20 -48.94 -26.86 10.79
N PRO A 21 -48.37 -25.69 11.14
CA PRO A 21 -48.00 -24.74 10.12
C PRO A 21 -46.91 -25.41 9.28
N GLU A 22 -47.21 -25.69 8.01
CA GLU A 22 -46.19 -25.51 7.01
C GLU A 22 -45.67 -24.09 7.23
N ILE A 23 -44.43 -24.00 7.70
CA ILE A 23 -43.66 -22.78 7.54
C ILE A 23 -43.42 -22.72 6.03
N ASP A 24 -44.38 -22.10 5.34
CA ASP A 24 -44.04 -21.29 4.18
C ASP A 24 -42.92 -20.37 4.65
N VAL A 25 -41.69 -20.77 4.32
CA VAL A 25 -40.59 -19.82 4.21
C VAL A 25 -40.94 -18.97 3.01
N LEU A 26 -41.89 -18.07 3.22
CA LEU A 26 -41.85 -16.78 2.56
C LEU A 26 -40.46 -16.26 2.88
N GLU A 27 -39.57 -16.36 1.90
CA GLU A 27 -38.38 -15.54 1.80
C GLU A 27 -38.87 -14.10 1.63
N GLY A 28 -39.43 -13.58 2.73
CA GLY A 28 -39.45 -12.19 3.04
C GLY A 28 -38.00 -11.80 3.11
N SER A 29 -37.46 -11.43 1.95
CA SER A 29 -36.42 -10.45 1.81
C SER A 29 -36.86 -9.26 2.67
N VAL A 30 -36.45 -9.31 3.94
CA VAL A 30 -36.04 -8.10 4.63
C VAL A 30 -34.93 -7.58 3.74
N GLU A 31 -35.31 -6.73 2.79
CA GLU A 31 -34.40 -5.76 2.25
C GLU A 31 -33.96 -4.95 3.48
N VAL A 32 -32.85 -5.40 4.08
CA VAL A 32 -31.72 -4.50 4.34
C VAL A 32 -31.70 -3.63 3.11
N LYS A 33 -32.23 -2.40 3.21
CA LYS A 33 -32.42 -1.50 2.06
C LYS A 33 -31.11 -1.47 1.34
N ASN A 34 -31.04 -2.20 0.22
CA ASN A 34 -29.77 -2.75 -0.23
C ASN A 34 -28.95 -1.53 -0.61
N ALA A 35 -27.90 -1.24 0.17
CA ALA A 35 -27.18 0.02 0.09
C ALA A 35 -26.84 0.21 -1.38
N ARG A 36 -27.48 1.18 -2.03
CA ARG A 36 -27.45 1.32 -3.48
C ARG A 36 -25.99 1.57 -3.80
N VAL A 37 -25.29 0.55 -4.30
CA VAL A 37 -23.83 0.59 -4.47
C VAL A 37 -23.55 1.87 -5.24
N LEU A 38 -22.84 2.81 -4.61
CA LEU A 38 -22.71 4.13 -5.19
C LEU A 38 -22.05 3.94 -6.55
N SER A 39 -22.67 4.51 -7.58
CA SER A 39 -22.39 4.17 -8.97
C SER A 39 -21.93 5.43 -9.67
N CYS A 40 -20.67 5.45 -10.09
CA CYS A 40 -20.08 6.59 -10.78
C CYS A 40 -19.74 6.21 -12.22
N THR A 41 -20.29 6.98 -13.16
CA THR A 41 -20.08 6.84 -14.61
C THR A 41 -19.43 8.11 -15.11
N GLU A 42 -18.30 7.99 -15.82
CA GLU A 42 -17.61 9.13 -16.41
C GLU A 42 -18.12 9.45 -17.82
N GLY A 43 -18.15 10.73 -18.18
CA GLY A 43 -18.57 11.20 -19.50
C GLY A 43 -18.65 12.73 -19.57
N GLU A 44 -19.13 13.25 -20.72
CA GLU A 44 -19.15 14.70 -21.03
C GLU A 44 -20.58 15.30 -20.99
N THR A 45 -21.57 14.57 -20.50
CA THR A 45 -22.99 14.95 -20.54
C THR A 45 -23.62 15.05 -19.15
N SER A 46 -24.77 15.71 -19.06
CA SER A 46 -25.59 15.78 -17.83
C SER A 46 -25.78 14.41 -17.18
N GLY A 47 -25.70 14.38 -15.85
CA GLY A 47 -25.78 13.17 -15.01
C GLY A 47 -24.47 12.36 -14.92
N ASN A 48 -23.48 12.61 -15.78
CA ASN A 48 -22.18 11.93 -15.70
C ASN A 48 -21.17 12.70 -14.85
N CYS A 49 -20.27 11.94 -14.24
CA CYS A 49 -19.08 12.48 -13.61
C CYS A 49 -18.05 12.90 -14.67
N LYS A 50 -17.24 13.91 -14.37
CA LYS A 50 -16.12 14.32 -15.21
C LYS A 50 -15.06 13.21 -15.23
N ALA A 51 -14.28 13.11 -16.31
CA ALA A 51 -13.19 12.15 -16.42
C ALA A 51 -12.19 12.24 -15.24
N GLY A 52 -11.77 11.09 -14.69
CA GLY A 52 -10.91 10.98 -13.50
C GLY A 52 -11.56 11.42 -12.18
N SER A 53 -12.86 11.75 -12.19
CA SER A 53 -13.56 12.29 -11.01
C SER A 53 -14.37 11.23 -10.27
N CYS A 54 -14.40 9.97 -10.72
CA CYS A 54 -14.92 8.87 -9.91
C CYS A 54 -13.93 8.43 -8.82
N LEU A 55 -14.33 8.60 -7.56
CA LEU A 55 -13.60 8.14 -6.37
C LEU A 55 -14.10 6.75 -5.95
N ASP A 56 -13.18 5.81 -5.72
CA ASP A 56 -13.50 4.46 -5.23
C ASP A 56 -13.42 4.39 -3.71
N LEU A 57 -14.51 3.98 -3.06
CA LEU A 57 -14.63 3.80 -1.61
C LEU A 57 -14.67 2.30 -1.22
N GLY A 58 -14.23 1.42 -2.11
CA GLY A 58 -14.19 -0.03 -1.91
C GLY A 58 -15.58 -0.64 -1.83
N THR A 59 -15.89 -1.27 -0.69
CA THR A 59 -17.18 -1.95 -0.47
C THR A 59 -18.39 -1.01 -0.43
N LEU A 60 -18.16 0.30 -0.33
CA LEU A 60 -19.22 1.32 -0.38
C LEU A 60 -19.58 1.75 -1.82
N GLY A 61 -18.80 1.33 -2.82
CA GLY A 61 -18.98 1.71 -4.22
C GLY A 61 -18.12 2.92 -4.63
N LYS A 62 -18.55 3.61 -5.70
CA LYS A 62 -17.85 4.74 -6.32
C LYS A 62 -18.71 6.01 -6.30
N VAL A 63 -18.10 7.14 -5.99
CA VAL A 63 -18.79 8.43 -5.90
C VAL A 63 -18.19 9.45 -6.87
N CYS A 64 -19.01 10.38 -7.34
CA CYS A 64 -18.52 11.48 -8.16
C CYS A 64 -17.95 12.63 -7.31
N LYS A 65 -16.76 13.12 -7.67
CA LYS A 65 -16.11 14.30 -7.07
C LYS A 65 -16.41 15.61 -7.78
N GLU A 66 -16.61 15.57 -9.10
CA GLU A 66 -16.88 16.72 -9.96
C GLU A 66 -17.73 16.29 -11.15
N CYS A 67 -18.83 16.99 -11.40
CA CYS A 67 -19.74 16.71 -12.50
C CYS A 67 -19.21 17.22 -13.84
N ALA A 68 -19.55 16.49 -14.91
CA ALA A 68 -19.16 16.85 -16.27
C ALA A 68 -19.73 18.21 -16.71
N THR A 69 -20.91 18.58 -16.21
CA THR A 69 -21.56 19.87 -16.52
C THR A 69 -21.44 20.84 -15.36
N THR A 70 -21.21 22.12 -15.67
CA THR A 70 -21.07 23.19 -14.67
C THR A 70 -22.38 23.58 -13.99
N THR A 71 -23.52 23.10 -14.51
CA THR A 71 -24.88 23.30 -14.01
C THR A 71 -25.34 22.23 -13.01
N GLU A 72 -24.50 21.24 -12.73
CA GLU A 72 -24.75 20.15 -11.80
C GLU A 72 -23.70 20.15 -10.69
N ALA A 73 -23.95 19.42 -9.60
CA ALA A 73 -22.95 19.06 -8.62
C ALA A 73 -23.24 17.67 -8.02
N PRO A 74 -22.26 17.01 -7.38
CA PRO A 74 -22.48 15.72 -6.76
C PRO A 74 -23.32 15.87 -5.50
N ILE A 75 -24.52 15.30 -5.52
CA ILE A 75 -25.40 15.12 -4.37
C ILE A 75 -25.52 13.62 -4.13
N ASP A 76 -25.20 13.17 -2.91
CA ASP A 76 -25.20 11.75 -2.54
C ASP A 76 -24.39 10.87 -3.53
N GLY A 77 -23.25 11.43 -3.99
CA GLY A 77 -22.31 10.80 -4.92
C GLY A 77 -22.73 10.81 -6.40
N THR A 78 -23.89 11.36 -6.75
CA THR A 78 -24.44 11.39 -8.13
C THR A 78 -24.62 12.82 -8.62
N CYS A 79 -24.37 13.08 -9.90
CA CYS A 79 -24.55 14.41 -10.48
C CYS A 79 -26.01 14.81 -10.60
N SER A 80 -26.35 15.97 -10.03
CA SER A 80 -27.70 16.51 -9.97
C SER A 80 -27.69 18.02 -10.20
N SER A 81 -28.67 18.51 -10.97
CA SER A 81 -28.98 19.95 -11.07
C SER A 81 -29.84 20.44 -9.89
N THR A 82 -30.39 19.53 -9.09
CA THR A 82 -31.16 19.83 -7.88
C THR A 82 -30.23 19.72 -6.66
N VAL A 83 -29.59 20.83 -6.32
CA VAL A 83 -28.61 20.92 -5.21
C VAL A 83 -29.22 21.41 -3.88
N GLY A 84 -30.48 21.84 -3.89
CA GLY A 84 -31.17 22.36 -2.70
C GLY A 84 -30.56 23.66 -2.19
N SER A 85 -30.41 23.78 -0.87
CA SER A 85 -29.78 24.93 -0.21
C SER A 85 -28.25 24.84 -0.12
N ASN A 86 -27.62 23.85 -0.76
CA ASN A 86 -26.16 23.68 -0.74
C ASN A 86 -25.48 24.69 -1.68
N THR A 87 -24.27 25.12 -1.32
CA THR A 87 -23.48 26.08 -2.11
C THR A 87 -22.62 25.31 -3.11
N CYS A 88 -23.14 25.18 -4.33
CA CYS A 88 -22.47 24.45 -5.42
C CYS A 88 -22.36 25.30 -6.69
N SER A 89 -21.27 25.13 -7.43
CA SER A 89 -20.93 25.87 -8.65
C SER A 89 -19.85 25.13 -9.43
N ASN A 90 -19.85 25.23 -10.76
CA ASN A 90 -18.81 24.68 -11.63
C ASN A 90 -18.55 23.18 -11.41
N GLY A 91 -19.61 22.37 -11.33
CA GLY A 91 -19.48 20.92 -11.21
C GLY A 91 -19.22 20.40 -9.78
N VAL A 92 -19.06 21.26 -8.76
CA VAL A 92 -18.75 20.88 -7.37
C VAL A 92 -19.54 21.66 -6.34
N CYS A 93 -19.68 21.09 -5.14
CA CYS A 93 -20.13 21.78 -3.93
C CYS A 93 -18.93 22.25 -3.09
N THR A 94 -19.09 23.42 -2.45
CA THR A 94 -18.07 24.06 -1.59
C THR A 94 -18.54 24.24 -0.15
N ALA A 95 -19.86 24.26 0.09
CA ALA A 95 -20.45 24.17 1.42
C ALA A 95 -21.79 23.44 1.36
N CYS A 96 -22.06 22.64 2.39
CA CYS A 96 -23.29 21.86 2.53
C CYS A 96 -24.10 22.34 3.73
N THR A 97 -25.43 22.16 3.71
CA THR A 97 -26.35 22.71 4.70
C THR A 97 -27.39 21.68 5.17
N GLY A 98 -28.05 21.95 6.29
CA GLY A 98 -29.06 21.04 6.85
C GLY A 98 -28.42 19.73 7.31
N THR A 99 -28.92 18.59 6.80
CA THR A 99 -28.41 17.24 7.11
C THR A 99 -27.25 16.80 6.21
N TYR A 100 -26.78 17.67 5.30
CA TYR A 100 -25.69 17.34 4.37
C TYR A 100 -24.32 17.71 4.94
N PHE A 101 -23.30 16.93 4.61
CA PHE A 101 -21.88 17.27 4.83
C PHE A 101 -21.06 17.20 3.53
N LEU A 102 -19.96 17.94 3.50
CA LEU A 102 -19.04 18.00 2.38
C LEU A 102 -18.05 16.83 2.39
N PHE A 103 -17.92 16.14 1.25
CA PHE A 103 -16.90 15.11 1.00
C PHE A 103 -16.48 15.17 -0.47
N TYR A 104 -15.19 15.37 -0.75
CA TYR A 104 -14.60 15.55 -2.09
C TYR A 104 -15.52 16.25 -3.13
N GLY A 105 -15.86 17.52 -2.88
CA GLY A 105 -16.65 18.30 -3.86
C GLY A 105 -18.13 17.91 -3.98
N GLY A 106 -18.64 16.97 -3.19
CA GLY A 106 -20.05 16.61 -3.13
C GLY A 106 -20.69 16.84 -1.76
N CYS A 107 -22.01 17.01 -1.74
CA CYS A 107 -22.80 17.05 -0.50
C CYS A 107 -23.53 15.73 -0.29
N TYR A 108 -23.38 15.13 0.90
CA TYR A 108 -23.90 13.81 1.24
C TYR A 108 -24.81 13.88 2.46
N ASN A 109 -25.99 13.26 2.38
CA ASN A 109 -27.03 13.32 3.39
C ASN A 109 -26.77 12.32 4.53
N GLN A 110 -26.54 12.83 5.74
CA GLN A 110 -26.31 12.00 6.93
C GLN A 110 -27.59 11.35 7.48
N ALA A 111 -28.78 11.80 7.05
CA ALA A 111 -30.05 11.28 7.54
C ALA A 111 -30.16 9.75 7.35
N SER A 112 -30.73 9.04 8.33
CA SER A 112 -30.73 7.58 8.37
C SER A 112 -31.32 6.94 7.10
N GLY A 113 -30.50 6.18 6.38
CA GLY A 113 -30.87 5.54 5.12
C GLY A 113 -30.57 6.36 3.86
N GLY A 114 -30.03 7.58 4.00
CA GLY A 114 -29.36 8.31 2.93
C GLY A 114 -27.92 7.81 2.74
N GLU A 115 -27.36 8.10 1.57
CA GLU A 115 -26.06 7.61 1.12
C GLU A 115 -24.91 8.13 2.00
N GLY A 116 -25.00 9.37 2.48
CA GLY A 116 -24.02 9.97 3.40
C GLY A 116 -23.95 9.28 4.78
N ALA A 117 -25.02 8.65 5.24
CA ALA A 117 -25.03 7.91 6.52
C ALA A 117 -24.06 6.71 6.52
N ALA A 118 -23.72 6.17 5.34
CA ALA A 118 -22.72 5.11 5.18
C ALA A 118 -21.27 5.62 5.26
N LEU A 119 -21.04 6.93 5.21
CA LEU A 119 -19.73 7.57 5.34
C LEU A 119 -19.57 8.24 6.72
N CYS A 120 -20.63 8.88 7.21
CA CYS A 120 -20.62 9.75 8.37
C CYS A 120 -21.79 9.42 9.31
N SER A 121 -21.49 9.08 10.56
CA SER A 121 -22.50 8.81 11.59
C SER A 121 -22.96 10.08 12.30
N ALA A 122 -22.12 11.12 12.40
CA ALA A 122 -22.50 12.42 12.93
C ALA A 122 -21.89 13.57 12.11
N ALA A 123 -22.75 14.51 11.70
CA ALA A 123 -22.36 15.71 10.96
C ALA A 123 -23.00 16.97 11.56
N SER A 124 -22.30 18.10 11.46
CA SER A 124 -22.79 19.42 11.86
C SER A 124 -22.17 20.51 10.97
N ASN A 125 -22.89 21.60 10.73
CA ASN A 125 -22.41 22.76 9.97
C ASN A 125 -21.78 22.42 8.59
N GLY A 126 -22.30 21.40 7.90
CA GLY A 126 -21.77 20.97 6.60
C GLY A 126 -20.51 20.09 6.67
N GLN A 127 -20.10 19.64 7.86
CA GLN A 127 -18.89 18.85 8.07
C GLN A 127 -19.18 17.55 8.83
N CYS A 128 -18.45 16.49 8.51
CA CYS A 128 -18.52 15.24 9.26
C CYS A 128 -17.64 15.33 10.52
N SER A 129 -18.23 15.12 11.70
CA SER A 129 -17.51 15.07 12.99
C SER A 129 -17.26 13.64 13.47
N GLU A 130 -18.02 12.66 12.98
CA GLU A 130 -17.84 11.24 13.31
C GLU A 130 -18.07 10.35 12.08
N ARG A 131 -17.05 9.56 11.76
CA ARG A 131 -17.08 8.58 10.67
C ARG A 131 -18.06 7.46 10.99
N ALA A 132 -18.76 6.93 9.98
CA ALA A 132 -19.46 5.66 10.13
C ALA A 132 -18.48 4.49 10.41
N ASP A 133 -18.88 3.53 11.25
CA ASP A 133 -18.02 2.42 11.68
C ASP A 133 -17.59 1.51 10.53
N THR A 134 -18.50 1.28 9.58
CA THR A 134 -18.28 0.45 8.38
C THR A 134 -17.36 1.11 7.35
N ALA A 135 -17.19 2.43 7.40
CA ALA A 135 -16.42 3.21 6.44
C ALA A 135 -14.91 3.19 6.71
N THR A 136 -14.35 1.99 6.92
CA THR A 136 -12.97 1.80 7.42
C THR A 136 -11.85 2.39 6.53
N GLY A 137 -12.14 2.64 5.24
CA GLY A 137 -11.23 3.26 4.26
C GLY A 137 -11.29 4.79 4.19
N ILE A 138 -12.06 5.45 5.06
CA ILE A 138 -12.06 6.92 5.22
C ILE A 138 -11.77 7.30 6.69
N PHE A 139 -11.51 8.58 6.95
CA PHE A 139 -11.30 9.11 8.29
C PHE A 139 -11.70 10.58 8.41
N VAL A 140 -12.04 11.01 9.63
CA VAL A 140 -12.26 12.42 9.98
C VAL A 140 -10.95 12.99 10.49
N LYS A 141 -10.54 14.15 9.98
CA LYS A 141 -9.38 14.91 10.45
C LYS A 141 -9.83 16.06 11.33
N GLY A 142 -9.25 16.20 12.52
CA GLY A 142 -9.65 17.23 13.49
C GLY A 142 -10.21 16.62 14.77
N SER A 143 -10.67 17.46 15.70
CA SER A 143 -11.44 16.98 16.86
C SER A 143 -12.91 16.80 16.51
N LYS A 144 -13.67 16.08 17.33
CA LYS A 144 -15.13 15.91 17.18
C LYS A 144 -15.87 17.26 17.16
N ASP A 145 -15.36 18.23 17.92
CA ASP A 145 -15.96 19.57 18.05
C ASP A 145 -15.45 20.57 16.98
N ALA A 146 -14.34 20.26 16.31
CA ALA A 146 -13.75 21.07 15.25
C ALA A 146 -13.16 20.18 14.13
N PRO A 147 -14.02 19.47 13.37
CA PRO A 147 -13.57 18.72 12.20
C PRO A 147 -13.06 19.67 11.12
N THR A 148 -12.00 19.24 10.43
CA THR A 148 -11.38 19.97 9.31
C THR A 148 -11.70 19.35 7.96
N GLY A 149 -12.08 18.07 7.93
CA GLY A 149 -12.56 17.38 6.74
C GLY A 149 -12.72 15.87 6.93
N LEU A 150 -13.31 15.24 5.93
CA LEU A 150 -13.45 13.79 5.78
C LEU A 150 -12.67 13.38 4.53
N TYR A 151 -11.77 12.39 4.64
CA TYR A 151 -10.80 12.03 3.59
C TYR A 151 -10.69 10.51 3.45
N THR A 152 -10.24 9.99 2.30
CA THR A 152 -9.83 8.59 2.20
C THR A 152 -8.53 8.34 2.96
N CYS A 153 -8.33 7.11 3.44
CA CYS A 153 -7.12 6.74 4.17
C CYS A 153 -5.84 6.94 3.36
N ASP A 154 -5.93 6.95 2.04
CA ASP A 154 -4.86 7.17 1.07
C ASP A 154 -4.93 8.52 0.34
N ASP A 155 -5.67 9.49 0.87
CA ASP A 155 -5.66 10.87 0.36
C ASP A 155 -4.24 11.42 0.24
N GLU A 156 -3.86 11.94 -0.93
CA GLU A 156 -2.49 12.38 -1.23
C GLU A 156 -1.95 13.41 -0.21
N THR A 157 -2.84 14.30 0.26
CA THR A 157 -2.48 15.40 1.18
C THR A 157 -2.63 14.99 2.65
N ASN A 158 -3.74 14.35 3.00
CA ASN A 158 -4.17 14.13 4.39
C ASN A 158 -4.00 12.68 4.86
N GLY A 159 -3.99 11.72 3.95
CA GLY A 159 -3.89 10.29 4.19
C GLY A 159 -2.45 9.77 4.17
N VAL A 160 -2.33 8.46 4.24
CA VAL A 160 -1.09 7.68 4.13
C VAL A 160 -1.12 6.94 2.81
N GLU A 161 -0.13 7.16 1.95
CA GLU A 161 -0.07 6.54 0.63
C GLU A 161 -0.23 5.01 0.72
N ASN A 162 -0.94 4.40 -0.22
CA ASN A 162 -1.23 2.96 -0.24
C ASN A 162 -2.00 2.41 0.98
N CYS A 163 -2.54 3.26 1.86
CA CYS A 163 -3.34 2.82 3.00
C CYS A 163 -4.75 2.39 2.59
N LYS A 164 -5.20 1.22 3.07
CA LYS A 164 -6.55 0.68 2.80
C LYS A 164 -7.53 0.97 3.93
N THR A 165 -7.10 0.88 5.18
CA THR A 165 -7.95 1.19 6.35
C THR A 165 -7.16 1.92 7.43
N CYS A 166 -7.79 2.84 8.15
CA CYS A 166 -7.08 3.72 9.06
C CYS A 166 -7.93 4.23 10.25
N THR A 167 -7.22 4.81 11.23
CA THR A 167 -7.78 5.43 12.43
C THR A 167 -7.69 6.96 12.33
N SER A 168 -8.81 7.64 12.61
CA SER A 168 -8.91 9.11 12.61
C SER A 168 -7.92 9.80 13.56
N PRO A 169 -7.15 10.81 13.10
CA PRO A 169 -6.23 11.60 13.90
C PRO A 169 -6.83 12.96 14.31
N ALA A 170 -6.37 13.51 15.43
CA ALA A 170 -6.77 14.86 15.86
C ALA A 170 -6.17 15.99 15.00
N THR A 171 -4.97 15.80 14.42
CA THR A 171 -4.24 16.85 13.69
C THR A 171 -3.34 16.31 12.56
N ASN A 172 -2.65 15.19 12.81
CA ASN A 172 -1.68 14.59 11.90
C ASN A 172 -2.35 13.81 10.75
N LYS A 173 -1.55 13.10 9.93
CA LYS A 173 -2.03 12.03 9.05
C LYS A 173 -2.64 10.87 9.89
N PRO A 174 -3.57 10.07 9.33
CA PRO A 174 -4.21 8.97 10.06
C PRO A 174 -3.20 7.85 10.31
N LYS A 175 -3.50 6.96 11.26
CA LYS A 175 -2.70 5.74 11.46
C LYS A 175 -3.24 4.60 10.59
N CYS A 176 -2.42 4.02 9.74
CA CYS A 176 -2.82 2.97 8.81
C CYS A 176 -2.87 1.58 9.47
N ASN A 177 -4.06 0.99 9.54
CA ASN A 177 -4.26 -0.32 10.15
C ASN A 177 -4.07 -1.47 9.15
N ALA A 178 -4.31 -1.24 7.87
CA ALA A 178 -4.04 -2.18 6.80
C ALA A 178 -3.75 -1.43 5.49
N CYS A 179 -2.77 -1.92 4.73
CA CYS A 179 -2.38 -1.34 3.44
C CYS A 179 -3.08 -2.04 2.26
N ARG A 180 -2.93 -1.47 1.06
CA ARG A 180 -3.36 -2.07 -0.21
C ARG A 180 -2.48 -3.30 -0.55
N THR A 181 -2.96 -4.16 -1.43
CA THR A 181 -2.24 -5.38 -1.85
C THR A 181 -0.84 -5.03 -2.36
N GLY A 182 0.19 -5.75 -1.90
CA GLY A 182 1.59 -5.47 -2.22
C GLY A 182 2.28 -4.51 -1.24
N PHE A 183 1.57 -4.05 -0.19
CA PHE A 183 2.11 -3.18 0.86
C PHE A 183 1.72 -3.71 2.24
N LEU A 184 2.53 -3.35 3.24
CA LEU A 184 2.32 -3.67 4.66
C LEU A 184 2.64 -2.42 5.51
N PRO A 185 2.00 -2.24 6.68
CA PRO A 185 2.23 -1.07 7.51
C PRO A 185 3.61 -1.13 8.18
N ASP A 186 4.20 0.03 8.44
CA ASP A 186 5.34 0.19 9.32
C ASP A 186 4.97 -0.04 10.80
N GLN A 187 5.98 -0.10 11.67
CA GLN A 187 5.80 -0.29 13.12
C GLN A 187 4.90 0.80 13.74
N ASP A 188 5.07 2.06 13.34
CA ASP A 188 4.30 3.18 13.85
C ASP A 188 2.93 3.33 13.19
N LYS A 189 2.61 2.56 12.14
CA LYS A 189 1.42 2.72 11.29
C LYS A 189 1.31 4.11 10.66
N SER A 190 2.44 4.77 10.40
CA SER A 190 2.52 6.07 9.72
C SER A 190 2.60 5.94 8.20
N GLU A 191 3.08 4.80 7.69
CA GLU A 191 3.41 4.56 6.29
C GLU A 191 3.01 3.13 5.85
N CYS A 192 2.84 2.94 4.54
CA CYS A 192 2.68 1.64 3.91
C CYS A 192 3.88 1.37 3.01
N ILE A 193 4.75 0.47 3.41
CA ILE A 193 5.94 0.12 2.64
C ILE A 193 5.67 -1.10 1.77
N GLN A 194 6.29 -1.16 0.59
CA GLN A 194 6.08 -2.24 -0.36
C GLN A 194 6.58 -3.56 0.23
N SER A 195 5.83 -4.65 0.06
CA SER A 195 6.05 -5.91 0.79
C SER A 195 7.41 -6.57 0.53
N SER A 196 8.08 -6.24 -0.58
CA SER A 196 9.47 -6.65 -0.86
C SER A 196 10.52 -6.01 0.05
N LEU A 197 10.18 -4.95 0.79
CA LEU A 197 11.03 -4.29 1.80
C LEU A 197 10.67 -4.70 3.24
N GLN A 198 9.62 -5.50 3.46
CA GLN A 198 9.09 -5.75 4.80
C GLN A 198 9.87 -6.79 5.62
N HIS A 199 10.77 -7.58 5.02
CA HIS A 199 11.36 -8.74 5.70
C HIS A 199 12.12 -8.40 6.99
N CYS A 200 12.53 -7.15 7.21
CA CYS A 200 13.19 -6.67 8.44
C CYS A 200 12.28 -5.94 9.46
N LEU A 201 11.00 -5.67 9.16
CA LEU A 201 10.18 -4.66 9.89
C LEU A 201 8.96 -5.17 10.66
N LEU A 202 8.65 -6.48 10.62
CA LEU A 202 7.48 -7.06 11.32
C LEU A 202 7.80 -7.92 12.56
N VAL A 203 9.07 -8.09 12.93
CA VAL A 203 9.40 -8.70 14.22
C VAL A 203 9.21 -7.67 15.35
N THR A 204 8.33 -8.00 16.29
CA THR A 204 8.16 -7.28 17.57
C THR A 204 9.35 -7.43 18.52
N ASP A 205 10.36 -8.22 18.12
CA ASP A 205 11.63 -8.42 18.79
C ASP A 205 12.75 -8.03 17.80
N ALA A 206 13.29 -6.81 17.97
CA ALA A 206 14.25 -6.18 17.06
C ALA A 206 15.65 -6.85 16.98
N ASP A 207 15.80 -8.03 17.57
CA ASP A 207 17.06 -8.76 17.74
C ASP A 207 17.20 -10.01 16.83
N THR A 208 16.22 -10.32 15.97
CA THR A 208 16.11 -11.65 15.30
C THR A 208 16.21 -11.69 13.77
N CYS A 209 16.16 -10.55 13.08
CA CYS A 209 16.28 -10.50 11.62
C CYS A 209 17.39 -9.53 11.21
N GLU A 210 18.56 -10.07 10.89
CA GLU A 210 19.73 -9.29 10.46
C GLU A 210 19.58 -8.75 9.03
N ASP A 211 20.37 -7.72 8.71
CA ASP A 211 20.53 -7.19 7.36
C ASP A 211 20.86 -8.31 6.35
N GLY A 212 20.11 -8.34 5.24
CA GLY A 212 20.37 -9.31 4.18
C GLY A 212 19.61 -10.64 4.29
N CYS A 213 18.64 -10.79 5.19
CA CYS A 213 17.77 -11.98 5.21
C CYS A 213 16.64 -11.91 4.15
N LYS A 214 16.33 -13.05 3.52
CA LYS A 214 15.26 -13.25 2.53
C LYS A 214 13.97 -13.78 3.16
N THR A 215 14.06 -14.61 4.20
CA THR A 215 12.92 -15.18 4.93
C THR A 215 13.20 -15.24 6.44
N CYS A 216 12.46 -14.43 7.22
CA CYS A 216 12.51 -14.42 8.69
C CYS A 216 11.20 -14.97 9.29
N ASP A 217 11.31 -15.77 10.34
CA ASP A 217 10.19 -16.16 11.21
C ASP A 217 10.58 -16.07 12.70
N SER A 218 9.76 -16.59 13.62
CA SER A 218 10.02 -16.56 15.07
C SER A 218 11.26 -17.35 15.53
N SER A 219 11.91 -18.09 14.65
CA SER A 219 13.18 -18.80 14.89
C SER A 219 14.42 -18.07 14.31
N GLY A 220 14.21 -16.90 13.69
CA GLY A 220 15.24 -16.08 13.07
C GLY A 220 15.22 -16.14 11.55
N CYS A 221 16.33 -15.77 10.92
CA CYS A 221 16.50 -15.92 9.48
C CYS A 221 16.63 -17.41 9.07
N SER A 222 16.08 -17.75 7.91
CA SER A 222 16.13 -19.10 7.32
C SER A 222 16.80 -19.17 5.94
N GLU A 223 16.89 -18.06 5.21
CA GLU A 223 17.59 -17.95 3.92
C GLU A 223 18.12 -16.52 3.74
N CYS A 224 19.34 -16.33 3.23
CA CYS A 224 19.88 -15.00 2.92
C CYS A 224 19.47 -14.51 1.52
N LEU A 225 19.47 -13.19 1.32
CA LEU A 225 19.31 -12.54 0.03
C LEU A 225 20.51 -12.78 -0.88
N GLU A 226 20.29 -12.70 -2.20
CA GLU A 226 21.38 -12.75 -3.18
C GLU A 226 22.43 -11.66 -2.87
N GLY A 227 23.72 -12.02 -2.87
CA GLY A 227 24.80 -11.12 -2.47
C GLY A 227 25.10 -11.09 -0.97
N HIS A 228 24.53 -12.02 -0.20
CA HIS A 228 24.84 -12.27 1.19
C HIS A 228 25.10 -13.78 1.39
N HIS A 229 25.95 -14.13 2.35
CA HIS A 229 26.22 -15.52 2.71
C HIS A 229 25.82 -15.78 4.16
N SER A 230 25.44 -17.03 4.43
CA SER A 230 25.23 -17.55 5.78
C SER A 230 26.59 -17.68 6.47
N SER A 231 26.80 -16.98 7.58
CA SER A 231 27.97 -17.12 8.46
C SER A 231 27.71 -18.04 9.66
N SER A 232 26.45 -18.44 9.87
CA SER A 232 26.04 -19.54 10.75
C SER A 232 24.77 -20.22 10.21
N SER A 233 24.55 -21.49 10.59
CA SER A 233 23.43 -22.30 10.10
C SER A 233 22.23 -22.40 11.06
N SER A 234 22.35 -21.96 12.32
CA SER A 234 21.21 -21.82 13.24
C SER A 234 21.58 -20.90 14.43
N PRO A 235 20.95 -19.72 14.57
CA PRO A 235 20.14 -19.05 13.55
C PRO A 235 21.00 -18.74 12.30
N VAL A 236 20.36 -18.45 11.16
CA VAL A 236 21.10 -17.97 9.99
C VAL A 236 21.51 -16.52 10.23
N VAL A 237 22.81 -16.26 10.22
CA VAL A 237 23.41 -14.91 10.27
C VAL A 237 23.81 -14.55 8.85
N CYS A 238 23.36 -13.41 8.32
CA CYS A 238 23.54 -13.03 6.92
C CYS A 238 24.60 -11.93 6.78
N THR A 239 25.71 -12.26 6.13
CA THR A 239 26.83 -11.31 5.95
C THR A 239 26.99 -10.96 4.47
N LYS A 240 26.97 -9.66 4.16
CA LYS A 240 27.10 -9.12 2.80
C LYS A 240 28.42 -9.53 2.13
N CYS A 241 28.36 -9.81 0.84
CA CYS A 241 29.55 -10.08 0.04
C CYS A 241 30.45 -8.84 -0.15
N VAL A 242 31.74 -9.02 0.16
CA VAL A 242 32.81 -8.02 -0.03
C VAL A 242 33.23 -7.96 -1.50
N LEU A 243 33.16 -9.09 -2.22
CA LEU A 243 33.48 -9.15 -3.65
C LEU A 243 32.31 -8.59 -4.48
N PRO A 244 32.58 -7.67 -5.43
CA PRO A 244 31.55 -7.15 -6.32
C PRO A 244 30.94 -8.28 -7.15
N ASN A 245 29.61 -8.21 -7.32
CA ASN A 245 28.82 -9.17 -8.11
C ASN A 245 28.88 -10.63 -7.63
N CYS A 246 29.33 -10.86 -6.40
CA CYS A 246 29.39 -12.19 -5.81
C CYS A 246 28.08 -12.54 -5.07
N GLY A 247 27.54 -13.73 -5.34
CA GLY A 247 26.30 -14.25 -4.74
C GLY A 247 26.51 -15.17 -3.54
N SER A 248 27.65 -15.86 -3.42
CA SER A 248 27.97 -16.73 -2.27
C SER A 248 29.47 -16.98 -2.07
N TYR A 249 29.84 -17.46 -0.88
CA TYR A 249 31.19 -17.94 -0.54
C TYR A 249 31.17 -19.36 0.04
N PRO A 250 32.30 -20.09 -0.03
CA PRO A 250 32.56 -21.24 0.81
C PRO A 250 33.12 -20.75 2.16
N ASP A 251 32.22 -20.61 3.14
CA ASP A 251 32.53 -20.55 4.58
C ASP A 251 33.68 -19.60 4.98
N SER A 252 33.43 -18.28 4.90
CA SER A 252 34.27 -17.17 5.40
C SER A 252 35.56 -16.80 4.65
N LYS A 253 35.73 -17.21 3.38
CA LYS A 253 36.88 -16.77 2.56
C LYS A 253 36.46 -15.83 1.43
N ASP A 254 37.30 -14.85 1.10
CA ASP A 254 37.12 -13.86 0.02
C ASP A 254 37.17 -14.46 -1.41
N VAL A 255 36.56 -15.62 -1.64
CA VAL A 255 36.61 -16.40 -2.88
C VAL A 255 35.19 -16.74 -3.32
N CYS A 256 34.72 -16.11 -4.39
CA CYS A 256 33.33 -16.26 -4.80
C CYS A 256 33.02 -17.66 -5.35
N THR A 257 31.96 -18.32 -4.86
CA THR A 257 31.50 -19.63 -5.37
C THR A 257 30.40 -19.52 -6.42
N THR A 258 29.51 -18.54 -6.32
CA THR A 258 28.49 -18.25 -7.33
C THR A 258 28.41 -16.75 -7.58
N CYS A 259 28.32 -16.34 -8.83
CA CYS A 259 28.07 -14.94 -9.17
C CYS A 259 26.59 -14.59 -9.03
N LEU A 260 26.29 -13.30 -8.85
CA LEU A 260 24.93 -12.78 -8.99
C LEU A 260 24.40 -13.06 -10.40
N ASN A 261 23.09 -13.20 -10.53
CA ASN A 261 22.42 -13.32 -11.83
C ASN A 261 22.87 -12.22 -12.81
N GLY A 262 23.30 -12.62 -14.00
CA GLY A 262 23.83 -11.72 -15.03
C GLY A 262 25.35 -11.52 -15.05
N PHE A 263 26.10 -12.12 -14.11
CA PHE A 263 27.56 -12.05 -14.05
C PHE A 263 28.22 -13.41 -14.21
N GLN A 264 29.38 -13.44 -14.87
CA GLN A 264 30.14 -14.65 -15.16
C GLN A 264 31.42 -14.70 -14.31
N GLY A 265 31.76 -15.91 -13.82
CA GLY A 265 32.98 -16.14 -13.07
C GLY A 265 34.24 -16.05 -13.95
N TYR A 266 35.25 -15.32 -13.47
CA TYR A 266 36.58 -15.21 -14.05
C TYR A 266 37.67 -15.31 -12.97
N MET A 267 38.94 -15.38 -13.35
CA MET A 267 40.08 -15.39 -12.43
C MET A 267 40.81 -14.05 -12.47
N ASP A 268 40.94 -13.37 -11.33
CA ASP A 268 41.73 -12.15 -11.19
C ASP A 268 43.06 -12.40 -10.46
N ALA A 269 43.74 -11.34 -10.02
CA ALA A 269 45.04 -11.44 -9.33
C ALA A 269 44.93 -11.86 -7.85
N ILE A 270 43.72 -11.99 -7.31
CA ILE A 270 43.37 -12.24 -5.91
C ILE A 270 42.61 -13.57 -5.78
N GLY A 271 41.79 -13.94 -6.78
CA GLY A 271 41.13 -15.24 -6.88
C GLY A 271 39.99 -15.31 -7.91
N PRO A 272 39.06 -16.26 -7.75
CA PRO A 272 37.79 -16.28 -8.48
C PRO A 272 36.92 -15.04 -8.18
N ALA A 273 36.54 -14.32 -9.23
CA ALA A 273 35.79 -13.07 -9.20
C ALA A 273 34.64 -13.08 -10.22
N CYS A 274 33.72 -12.09 -10.14
CA CYS A 274 32.50 -12.04 -10.96
C CYS A 274 32.44 -10.76 -11.81
N GLY A 275 32.36 -10.92 -13.13
CA GLY A 275 32.40 -9.83 -14.11
C GLY A 275 31.28 -9.92 -15.14
N GLY A 276 30.88 -8.78 -15.70
CA GLY A 276 29.94 -8.71 -16.82
C GLY A 276 30.68 -8.59 -18.16
N GLU A 277 30.05 -9.04 -19.25
CA GLU A 277 30.58 -8.88 -20.61
C GLU A 277 30.40 -7.45 -21.15
N GLU A 278 31.22 -6.51 -20.67
CA GLU A 278 31.54 -5.32 -21.46
C GLU A 278 32.66 -5.70 -22.45
N ALA A 279 32.27 -6.02 -23.68
CA ALA A 279 33.20 -6.45 -24.72
C ALA A 279 34.10 -5.28 -25.19
N SER A 280 35.39 -5.28 -24.84
CA SER A 280 36.49 -4.89 -25.77
C SER A 280 37.93 -5.05 -25.25
N THR A 281 38.76 -5.63 -26.12
CA THR A 281 40.19 -5.34 -26.34
C THR A 281 41.18 -5.45 -25.17
N SER A 282 41.77 -6.64 -25.04
CA SER A 282 43.22 -6.86 -25.01
C SER A 282 44.16 -5.69 -24.64
N THR A 283 44.70 -5.69 -23.42
CA THR A 283 46.11 -5.32 -23.19
C THR A 283 46.64 -6.07 -21.97
N PRO A 284 47.66 -6.95 -22.08
CA PRO A 284 48.26 -7.56 -20.91
C PRO A 284 49.05 -6.50 -20.13
N ARG A 285 48.67 -6.25 -18.85
CA ARG A 285 49.53 -5.46 -17.97
C ARG A 285 50.85 -6.21 -17.78
N ARG A 286 51.91 -5.55 -18.24
CA ARG A 286 53.32 -5.90 -18.11
C ARG A 286 53.63 -6.52 -16.75
N ALA A 287 54.12 -7.76 -16.75
CA ALA A 287 54.52 -8.46 -15.53
C ALA A 287 55.60 -7.66 -14.77
N VAL A 288 55.32 -7.28 -13.53
CA VAL A 288 56.31 -6.79 -12.59
C VAL A 288 56.87 -8.00 -11.85
N GLY A 289 58.07 -8.44 -12.22
CA GLY A 289 58.72 -9.56 -11.56
C GLY A 289 59.14 -9.21 -10.14
N LEU A 290 58.78 -10.07 -9.18
CA LEU A 290 59.39 -10.12 -7.85
C LEU A 290 60.83 -10.65 -7.99
N PRO A 291 61.86 -9.95 -7.48
CA PRO A 291 63.19 -10.54 -7.33
C PRO A 291 63.24 -11.44 -6.09
N SER A 292 63.79 -12.64 -6.25
CA SER A 292 64.05 -13.57 -5.17
C SER A 292 65.26 -13.17 -4.31
N SER A 293 65.24 -13.60 -3.05
CA SER A 293 66.29 -13.36 -2.05
C SER A 293 67.66 -13.92 -2.47
N GLY A 294 68.75 -13.16 -2.33
CA GLY A 294 70.09 -13.75 -2.39
C GLY A 294 71.28 -12.81 -2.58
N GLN A 295 71.99 -12.55 -1.47
CA GLN A 295 73.43 -12.30 -1.39
C GLN A 295 74.00 -10.87 -1.62
N VAL A 296 75.13 -10.63 -0.95
CA VAL A 296 75.68 -9.32 -0.56
C VAL A 296 76.99 -9.03 -1.30
N VAL A 297 77.22 -7.79 -1.76
CA VAL A 297 78.42 -6.94 -1.50
C VAL A 297 78.38 -5.60 -2.25
N GLY A 298 78.87 -4.52 -1.62
CA GLY A 298 79.71 -3.52 -2.33
C GLY A 298 79.12 -2.20 -2.84
N SER A 299 79.23 -1.16 -2.01
CA SER A 299 79.79 0.16 -2.40
C SER A 299 79.06 1.13 -3.37
N GLY A 300 78.18 1.96 -2.80
CA GLY A 300 78.37 3.43 -2.84
C GLY A 300 77.64 4.31 -3.89
N TRP A 301 77.66 5.61 -3.60
CA TRP A 301 77.30 6.78 -4.43
C TRP A 301 75.82 7.15 -4.64
N MET A 302 75.31 8.00 -3.74
CA MET A 302 74.45 9.16 -4.07
C MET A 302 75.33 10.24 -4.76
N PRO A 303 74.81 11.32 -5.43
CA PRO A 303 73.47 11.94 -5.36
C PRO A 303 72.87 12.16 -6.79
N ARG A 304 71.85 12.99 -7.11
CA ARG A 304 71.16 14.14 -6.45
C ARG A 304 69.66 14.19 -6.80
N VAL A 305 68.91 15.03 -6.07
CA VAL A 305 67.74 15.75 -6.58
C VAL A 305 68.20 17.08 -7.19
N SER A 306 67.58 17.52 -8.29
CA SER A 306 67.78 18.84 -8.88
C SER A 306 66.44 19.46 -9.26
N ASP A 307 66.19 20.67 -8.80
CA ASP A 307 65.00 21.47 -9.09
C ASP A 307 64.90 21.90 -10.57
N GLY A 308 63.67 22.20 -11.02
CA GLY A 308 63.46 23.07 -12.17
C GLY A 308 62.14 22.85 -12.92
N GLY A 309 61.30 23.90 -13.04
CA GLY A 309 60.25 23.96 -14.06
C GLY A 309 58.91 24.56 -13.65
N LEU A 310 58.85 25.89 -13.49
CA LEU A 310 57.58 26.62 -13.35
C LEU A 310 56.80 26.68 -14.68
N SER A 311 55.47 26.45 -14.62
CA SER A 311 54.39 27.18 -15.34
C SER A 311 53.13 26.29 -15.38
N GLY A 312 51.90 26.72 -15.07
CA GLY A 312 51.46 28.06 -14.69
C GLY A 312 50.05 28.36 -15.23
N ARG A 313 48.99 28.10 -14.44
CA ARG A 313 47.66 28.76 -14.53
C ARG A 313 46.74 28.32 -13.39
N LEU A 314 46.60 29.17 -12.37
CA LEU A 314 45.36 29.24 -11.61
C LEU A 314 44.43 30.20 -12.35
N VAL A 315 43.18 29.77 -12.59
CA VAL A 315 42.10 30.67 -12.97
C VAL A 315 41.28 30.94 -11.72
N LYS A 316 41.10 32.22 -11.40
CA LYS A 316 40.33 32.71 -10.27
C LYS A 316 38.94 33.10 -10.77
N VAL A 317 37.90 32.69 -10.05
CA VAL A 317 36.58 33.33 -10.09
C VAL A 317 36.17 33.54 -8.64
N ASP A 318 35.92 34.81 -8.29
CA ASP A 318 35.48 35.23 -6.96
C ASP A 318 33.94 35.12 -6.84
N VAL A 319 33.49 34.89 -5.60
CA VAL A 319 32.18 35.21 -4.97
C VAL A 319 30.94 35.24 -5.87
#